data_AF-A0A946U979-F1
#
_entry.id   AF-A0A946U979-F1
#
_cell.length_a   1.000
_cell.length_b   1.000
_cell.length_c   1.000
_cell.angle_alpha   90.00
_cell.angle_beta   90.00
_cell.angle_gamma   90.00
#
_symmetry.space_group_name_H-M   'P 1'
#
loop_
_entity.id
_entity.type
_entity.pdbx_description
1 polymer ?
#
loop_
_entity_poly.entity_id
_entity_poly.type
_entity_poly.pdbx_seq_one_letter_code
_entity_poly.pdbx_strand_id
1 'polypeptide(L)'
;MPNPPPDGTPFAAPPNEAELAALAARIKDWARELGFQKSGVADTDLAGHEARLEAWLESDFHGSMTYMERHGTRRSRPAELVPGTVRVISVRMDYLHPEAQPAAELLERPEQALIS
;
A
#
# COMPACT_ATOMS: atom_id res chain seq x y z
N MET A 1 9.04 -2.94 21.36
CA MET A 1 10.23 -3.82 21.32
C MET A 1 9.72 -5.26 21.31
N PRO A 2 9.95 -6.08 20.27
CA PRO A 2 9.70 -7.52 20.39
C PRO A 2 10.59 -8.11 21.48
N ASN A 3 10.11 -9.13 22.20
CA ASN A 3 10.87 -9.81 23.24
C ASN A 3 12.13 -10.50 22.65
N PRO A 4 13.28 -10.48 23.35
CA PRO A 4 14.46 -11.21 22.91
C PRO A 4 14.19 -12.72 22.88
N PRO A 5 14.80 -13.45 21.94
CA PRO A 5 14.72 -14.90 21.91
C PRO A 5 15.40 -15.50 23.16
N PRO A 6 14.94 -16.68 23.62
CA PRO A 6 15.27 -17.23 24.95
C PRO A 6 16.72 -17.71 25.10
N ASP A 7 17.50 -17.72 24.02
CA ASP A 7 18.85 -18.28 23.90
C ASP A 7 19.98 -17.25 24.06
N GLY A 8 19.66 -15.97 24.29
CA GLY A 8 20.64 -14.93 24.61
C GLY A 8 21.56 -14.54 23.45
N THR A 9 21.25 -14.99 22.22
CA THR A 9 21.89 -14.47 21.01
C THR A 9 21.56 -12.99 20.88
N PRO A 10 22.56 -12.10 20.71
CA PRO A 10 22.27 -10.70 20.44
C PRO A 10 21.43 -10.62 19.18
N PHE A 11 20.36 -9.81 19.19
CA PHE A 11 19.70 -9.43 17.95
C PHE A 11 20.78 -8.97 16.97
N ALA A 12 20.76 -9.52 15.75
CA ALA A 12 21.68 -9.10 14.70
C ALA A 12 21.73 -7.56 14.66
N ALA A 13 22.93 -7.01 14.53
CA ALA A 13 23.11 -5.57 14.42
C ALA A 13 22.14 -5.00 13.37
N PRO A 14 21.56 -3.81 13.58
CA PRO A 14 20.65 -3.23 12.61
C PRO A 14 21.34 -3.18 11.24
N PRO A 15 20.64 -3.58 10.17
CA PRO A 15 21.24 -3.67 8.85
C PRO A 15 21.76 -2.30 8.41
N ASN A 16 22.93 -2.29 7.80
CA ASN A 16 23.50 -1.07 7.24
C ASN A 16 22.81 -0.67 5.93
N GLU A 17 23.16 0.50 5.40
CA GLU A 17 22.54 1.05 4.19
C GLU A 17 22.71 0.14 2.96
N ALA A 18 23.86 -0.50 2.80
CA ALA A 18 24.13 -1.41 1.69
C ALA A 18 23.28 -2.70 1.79
N GLU A 19 23.13 -3.25 3.00
CA GLU A 19 22.28 -4.41 3.26
C GLU A 19 20.81 -4.07 3.00
N LEU A 20 20.35 -2.90 3.41
CA LEU A 20 19.00 -2.41 3.16
C LEU A 20 18.75 -2.18 1.66
N ALA A 21 19.72 -1.63 0.93
CA ALA A 21 19.62 -1.44 -0.52
C ALA A 21 19.54 -2.79 -1.25
N ALA A 22 20.36 -3.77 -0.85
CA ALA A 22 20.33 -5.12 -1.39
C ALA A 22 18.98 -5.82 -1.10
N LEU A 23 18.45 -5.67 0.11
CA LEU A 23 17.13 -6.18 0.46
C LEU A 23 16.02 -5.52 -0.37
N ALA A 24 16.06 -4.20 -0.55
CA ALA A 24 15.10 -3.49 -1.38
C ALA A 24 15.13 -3.93 -2.84
N ALA A 25 16.31 -4.25 -3.38
CA ALA A 25 16.44 -4.83 -4.72
C ALA A 25 15.80 -6.22 -4.78
N ARG A 26 16.10 -7.11 -3.83
CA ARG A 26 15.51 -8.46 -3.75
C ARG A 26 13.98 -8.43 -3.64
N ILE A 27 13.43 -7.52 -2.85
CA ILE A 27 11.98 -7.33 -2.74
C ILE A 27 11.35 -6.98 -4.10
N LYS A 28 12.03 -6.15 -4.89
CA LYS A 28 11.55 -5.78 -6.24
C LYS A 28 11.62 -6.96 -7.21
N ASP A 29 12.65 -7.79 -7.09
CA ASP A 29 12.79 -9.00 -7.91
C ASP A 29 11.69 -10.02 -7.55
N TRP A 30 11.47 -10.28 -6.25
CA TRP A 30 10.37 -11.14 -5.80
C TRP A 30 9.01 -10.62 -6.23
N ALA A 31 8.77 -9.31 -6.15
CA ALA A 31 7.51 -8.73 -6.62
C ALA A 31 7.26 -9.04 -8.11
N ARG A 32 8.31 -8.96 -8.94
CA ARG A 32 8.22 -9.29 -10.37
C ARG A 32 7.99 -10.78 -10.60
N GLU A 33 8.71 -11.65 -9.88
CA GLU A 33 8.54 -13.10 -9.94
C GLU A 33 7.12 -13.54 -9.56
N LEU A 34 6.51 -12.83 -8.61
CA LEU A 34 5.13 -13.04 -8.17
C LEU A 34 4.07 -12.42 -9.12
N GLY A 35 4.49 -11.78 -10.21
CA GLY A 35 3.59 -11.22 -11.23
C GLY A 35 3.14 -9.78 -10.99
N PHE A 36 3.72 -9.06 -10.02
CA PHE A 36 3.43 -7.64 -9.83
C PHE A 36 4.17 -6.77 -10.86
N GLN A 37 3.46 -5.83 -11.47
CA GLN A 37 3.98 -4.97 -12.54
C GLN A 37 4.87 -3.83 -12.01
N LYS A 38 4.67 -3.42 -10.74
CA LYS A 38 5.54 -2.44 -10.07
C LYS A 38 5.48 -2.63 -8.56
N SER A 39 6.59 -2.29 -7.91
CA SER A 39 6.69 -2.20 -6.46
C SER A 39 7.46 -0.96 -6.03
N GLY A 40 7.20 -0.50 -4.81
CA GLY A 40 7.86 0.64 -4.19
C GLY A 40 7.95 0.47 -2.67
N VAL A 41 8.94 1.12 -2.06
CA VAL A 41 9.15 1.15 -0.60
C VAL A 41 9.06 2.59 -0.16
N ALA A 42 8.21 2.87 0.82
CA ALA A 42 8.02 4.19 1.40
C ALA A 42 8.34 4.17 2.90
N ASP A 43 8.64 5.35 3.46
CA ASP A 43 8.65 5.55 4.91
C ASP A 43 7.23 5.48 5.49
N THR A 44 7.12 5.74 6.79
CA THR A 44 5.87 5.71 7.54
C THR A 44 5.41 7.10 7.97
N ASP A 45 6.06 8.17 7.49
CA ASP A 45 5.66 9.53 7.81
C ASP A 45 4.50 9.95 6.91
N LEU A 46 3.32 10.02 7.51
CA LEU A 46 2.07 10.38 6.84
C LEU A 46 1.44 11.64 7.44
N ALA A 47 2.16 12.43 8.24
CA ALA A 47 1.58 13.56 8.97
C ALA A 47 0.88 14.57 8.03
N GLY A 48 1.50 14.88 6.88
CA GLY A 48 0.90 15.75 5.88
C GLY A 48 -0.33 15.16 5.18
N HIS A 49 -0.43 13.83 5.12
CA HIS A 49 -1.59 13.12 4.56
C HIS A 49 -2.73 13.00 5.58
N GLU A 50 -2.41 12.84 6.87
CA GLU A 50 -3.37 12.87 7.98
C GLU A 50 -4.15 14.17 8.00
N ALA A 51 -3.46 15.32 8.01
CA ALA A 51 -4.11 16.63 8.03
C ALA A 51 -5.01 16.88 6.80
N ARG A 52 -4.62 16.36 5.63
CA ARG A 52 -5.45 16.46 4.41
C ARG A 52 -6.69 15.58 4.50
N LEU A 53 -6.57 14.39 5.08
CA LEU A 53 -7.70 13.49 5.31
C LEU A 53 -8.68 14.13 6.29
N GLU A 54 -8.20 14.70 7.40
CA GLU A 54 -9.04 15.40 8.38
C GLU A 54 -9.83 16.55 7.74
N ALA A 55 -9.17 17.44 7.01
CA ALA A 55 -9.84 18.54 6.32
C ALA A 55 -10.88 18.05 5.28
N TRP A 56 -10.60 16.94 4.60
CA TRP A 56 -11.52 16.32 3.64
C TRP A 56 -12.74 15.68 4.33
N LEU A 57 -12.54 15.07 5.50
CA LEU A 57 -13.63 14.53 6.32
C LEU A 57 -14.51 15.66 6.89
N GLU A 58 -13.92 16.72 7.42
CA GLU A 58 -14.64 17.90 7.93
C GLU A 58 -15.49 18.61 6.87
N SER A 59 -15.15 18.43 5.59
CA SER A 59 -15.89 19.00 4.46
C SER A 59 -17.03 18.08 3.97
N ASP A 60 -17.33 16.98 4.67
CA ASP A 60 -18.32 15.96 4.27
C ASP A 60 -18.08 15.35 2.87
N PHE A 61 -16.85 15.43 2.36
CA PHE A 61 -16.52 14.95 1.01
C PHE A 61 -16.46 13.42 0.91
N HIS A 62 -16.65 12.70 2.01
CA HIS A 62 -16.77 11.25 2.02
C HIS A 62 -18.15 10.74 1.61
N GLY A 63 -19.16 11.61 1.47
CA GLY A 63 -20.53 11.18 1.16
C GLY A 63 -21.02 10.09 2.12
N SER A 64 -21.50 8.97 1.60
CA SER A 64 -21.97 7.84 2.43
C SER A 64 -20.86 6.90 2.96
N MET A 65 -19.58 7.19 2.67
CA MET A 65 -18.43 6.37 3.07
C MET A 65 -18.08 6.52 4.56
N THR A 66 -19.05 6.29 5.44
CA THR A 66 -18.92 6.34 6.90
C THR A 66 -17.81 5.44 7.47
N TYR A 67 -17.29 4.49 6.69
CA TYR A 67 -16.12 3.69 7.08
C TYR A 67 -14.80 4.50 7.04
N MET A 68 -14.76 5.62 6.31
CA MET A 68 -13.62 6.53 6.22
C MET A 68 -13.35 7.17 7.58
N GLU A 69 -14.39 7.69 8.24
CA GLU A 69 -14.34 8.24 9.59
C GLU A 69 -14.09 7.17 10.67
N ARG A 70 -14.77 6.01 10.57
CA ARG A 70 -14.76 4.96 11.62
C ARG A 70 -13.37 4.42 11.98
N HIS A 71 -12.42 4.46 11.06
CA HIS A 71 -11.08 3.91 11.30
C HIS A 71 -10.11 4.94 11.89
N GLY A 72 -10.53 6.20 12.04
CA GLY A 72 -9.76 7.27 12.67
C GLY A 72 -8.31 7.35 12.19
N THR A 73 -7.39 7.47 13.14
CA THR A 73 -5.95 7.65 12.93
C THR A 73 -5.23 6.39 12.44
N ARG A 74 -5.84 5.21 12.50
CA ARG A 74 -5.21 3.96 12.02
C ARG A 74 -4.88 4.00 10.52
N ARG A 75 -5.53 4.88 9.76
CA ARG A 75 -5.29 5.08 8.32
C ARG A 75 -3.97 5.80 8.04
N SER A 76 -3.55 6.68 8.94
CA SER A 76 -2.36 7.53 8.79
C SER A 76 -1.23 7.13 9.74
N ARG A 77 -1.48 6.24 10.71
CA ARG A 77 -0.49 5.84 11.71
C ARG A 77 -0.21 4.34 11.62
N PRO A 78 0.79 3.91 10.82
CA PRO A 78 1.11 2.50 10.63
C PRO A 78 1.40 1.74 11.94
N ALA A 79 1.99 2.42 12.93
CA ALA A 79 2.27 1.83 14.25
C ALA A 79 1.01 1.43 15.04
N GLU A 80 -0.15 2.05 14.76
CA GLU A 80 -1.43 1.68 15.38
C GLU A 80 -2.06 0.44 14.69
N LEU A 81 -1.61 0.11 13.47
CA LEU A 81 -1.98 -1.12 12.77
C LEU A 81 -1.07 -2.28 13.20
N VAL A 82 0.25 -2.09 13.08
CA VAL A 82 1.25 -3.09 13.46
C VAL A 82 2.38 -2.38 14.22
N PRO A 83 2.53 -2.62 15.53
CA PRO A 83 3.60 -2.02 16.31
C PRO A 83 4.99 -2.34 15.74
N GLY A 84 5.81 -1.32 15.55
CA GLY A 84 7.16 -1.46 15.00
C GLY A 84 7.24 -1.45 13.48
N THR A 85 6.19 -1.05 12.75
CA THR A 85 6.30 -0.78 11.31
C THR A 85 7.32 0.32 11.04
N VAL A 86 8.30 0.02 10.18
CA VAL A 86 9.37 0.96 9.80
C VAL A 86 9.26 1.45 8.35
N ARG A 87 8.65 0.65 7.47
CA ARG A 87 8.49 0.92 6.04
C ARG A 87 7.22 0.27 5.53
N VAL A 88 6.67 0.82 4.45
CA VAL A 88 5.53 0.24 3.73
C VAL A 88 6.01 -0.21 2.36
N ILE A 89 5.65 -1.44 1.97
CA ILE A 89 5.91 -1.98 0.63
C ILE A 89 4.59 -1.95 -0.13
N SER A 90 4.55 -1.20 -1.21
CA SER A 90 3.39 -1.12 -2.09
C SER A 90 3.67 -1.86 -3.38
N VAL A 91 2.71 -2.68 -3.82
CA VAL A 91 2.73 -3.37 -5.11
C VAL A 91 1.50 -2.94 -5.91
N ARG A 92 1.60 -2.95 -7.24
CA ARG A 92 0.45 -2.69 -8.12
C ARG A 92 0.30 -3.79 -9.15
N MET A 93 -0.95 -4.02 -9.54
CA MET A 93 -1.30 -4.77 -10.73
C MET A 93 -2.20 -3.98 -11.64
N ASP A 94 -1.98 -4.12 -12.94
CA ASP A 94 -2.89 -3.57 -13.93
C ASP A 94 -4.14 -4.47 -13.93
N TYR A 95 -5.31 -3.88 -13.70
CA TYR A 95 -6.58 -4.60 -13.60
C TYR A 95 -7.16 -4.95 -14.97
N LEU A 96 -6.83 -4.17 -16.01
CA LEU A 96 -7.36 -4.36 -17.34
C LEU A 96 -6.76 -5.61 -17.97
N HIS A 97 -7.62 -6.57 -18.32
CA HIS A 97 -7.20 -7.79 -18.99
C HIS A 97 -6.65 -7.46 -20.39
N PRO A 98 -5.57 -8.10 -20.86
CA PRO A 98 -5.01 -7.84 -22.20
C PRO A 98 -6.01 -8.06 -23.35
N GLU A 99 -6.99 -8.94 -23.14
CA GLU A 99 -8.05 -9.24 -24.11
C GLU A 99 -9.30 -8.38 -23.93
N ALA A 100 -9.31 -7.45 -22.97
CA ALA A 100 -10.42 -6.53 -22.80
C ALA A 100 -10.53 -5.64 -24.04
N GLN A 101 -11.69 -5.68 -24.70
CA GLN A 101 -11.96 -4.79 -25.82
C GLN A 101 -12.03 -3.33 -25.32
N PRO A 102 -11.54 -2.35 -26.10
CA PRO A 102 -11.64 -0.95 -25.72
C PRO A 102 -13.09 -0.57 -25.43
N ALA A 103 -13.32 0.06 -24.28
CA ALA A 103 -14.65 0.49 -23.86
C ALA A 103 -15.38 1.31 -24.94
N ALA A 104 -14.64 2.18 -25.65
CA ALA A 104 -15.19 2.99 -26.73
C ALA A 104 -15.79 2.16 -27.88
N GLU A 105 -15.17 1.04 -28.24
CA GLU A 105 -15.67 0.18 -29.32
C GLU A 105 -16.91 -0.62 -28.89
N LEU A 106 -17.00 -0.99 -27.60
CA LEU A 106 -18.17 -1.68 -27.04
C LEU A 106 -19.38 -0.74 -26.94
N LEU A 107 -19.16 0.55 -26.66
CA LEU A 107 -20.23 1.54 -26.56
C LEU A 107 -20.92 1.84 -27.90
N GLU A 108 -20.26 1.58 -29.03
CA GLU A 108 -20.86 1.68 -30.37
C GLU A 108 -21.77 0.49 -30.72
N ARG A 109 -21.82 -0.56 -29.86
CA ARG A 109 -22.62 -1.76 -30.08
C ARG A 109 -23.89 -1.73 -29.21
N PRO A 110 -25.05 -1.35 -29.76
CA PRO A 110 -26.28 -1.17 -28.98
C PRO A 110 -26.80 -2.46 -28.35
N GLU A 111 -26.37 -3.63 -28.81
CA GLU A 111 -26.71 -4.95 -28.27
C GLU A 111 -25.83 -5.39 -27.09
N GLN A 112 -24.81 -4.60 -26.73
CA GLN A 112 -23.89 -4.91 -25.63
C GLN A 112 -23.95 -3.84 -24.54
N ALA A 113 -23.60 -4.22 -23.32
CA ALA A 113 -23.47 -3.31 -22.19
C ALA A 113 -22.08 -3.45 -21.56
N LEU A 114 -21.48 -2.32 -21.20
CA LEU A 114 -20.21 -2.27 -20.48
C LEU A 114 -20.48 -2.20 -18.98
N ILE A 115 -19.85 -3.10 -18.22
CA ILE A 115 -19.82 -3.05 -16.76
C ILE A 115 -18.34 -2.91 -16.37
N SER A 116 -18.03 -1.89 -15.59
CA SER A 116 -16.69 -1.61 -15.06
C SER A 116 -16.69 -1.62 -13.54
#